data_AF-A0A3C1N9F8-F1
#
_entry.id   AF-A0A3C1N9F8-F1
#
_cell.length_a   1.000
_cell.length_b   1.000
_cell.length_c   1.000
_cell.angle_alpha   90.00
_cell.angle_beta   90.00
_cell.angle_gamma   90.00
#
_symmetry.space_group_name_H-M   'P 1'
#
loop_
_entity.id
_entity.type
_entity.pdbx_description
1 polymer ?
#
loop_
_entity_poly.entity_id
_entity_poly.type
_entity_poly.pdbx_seq_one_letter_code
_entity_poly.pdbx_strand_id
1 'polypeptide(L)'
;MADVNQSPEPQETTFISHLLELRDRLLRAVGAVLLLFLVTAPFANTLYEYLAAPLMSVLPEGNTMISTEPHGPFFVPFKFAFAFATAVAMPYLLYQLWAFVAPG
;
A
#
# COMPACT_ATOMS: atom_id res chain seq x y z
N MET A 1 -15.42 22.54 -48.07
CA MET A 1 -15.77 21.25 -47.43
C MET A 1 -15.63 21.49 -45.95
N ALA A 2 -16.74 21.67 -45.24
CA ALA A 2 -16.74 22.10 -43.85
C ALA A 2 -16.14 21.00 -42.98
N ASP A 3 -15.09 21.33 -42.24
CA ASP A 3 -14.56 20.51 -41.16
C ASP A 3 -15.65 20.48 -40.07
N VAL A 4 -16.38 19.37 -40.03
CA VAL A 4 -17.38 19.10 -39.00
C VAL A 4 -16.61 18.89 -37.71
N ASN A 5 -16.44 19.99 -36.98
CA ASN A 5 -15.86 20.04 -35.65
C ASN A 5 -16.71 19.14 -34.73
N GLN A 6 -16.33 17.87 -34.65
CA GLN A 6 -16.89 16.88 -33.73
C GLN A 6 -16.55 17.35 -32.33
N SER A 7 -17.50 18.05 -31.70
CA SER A 7 -17.48 18.25 -30.26
C SER A 7 -17.50 16.84 -29.65
N PRO A 8 -16.49 16.44 -28.84
CA PRO A 8 -16.45 15.10 -28.29
C PRO A 8 -17.72 14.85 -27.48
N GLU A 9 -18.37 13.71 -27.74
CA GLU A 9 -19.59 13.29 -27.06
C GLU A 9 -19.41 13.39 -25.52
N PRO A 10 -20.40 13.89 -24.76
CA PRO A 10 -20.30 14.11 -23.32
C PRO A 10 -19.93 12.85 -22.51
N GLN A 11 -20.06 11.67 -23.10
CA GLN A 11 -19.70 10.40 -22.46
C GLN A 11 -18.20 10.10 -22.50
N GLU A 12 -17.49 10.38 -23.61
CA GLU A 12 -16.04 10.16 -23.69
C GLU A 12 -15.27 11.08 -22.72
N THR A 13 -15.71 12.32 -22.57
CA THR A 13 -15.13 13.28 -21.63
C THR A 13 -15.35 12.86 -20.16
N THR A 14 -16.47 12.17 -19.88
CA THR A 14 -16.80 11.64 -18.54
C THR A 14 -15.95 10.41 -18.17
N PHE A 15 -15.72 9.46 -19.09
CA PHE A 15 -14.88 8.29 -18.79
C PHE A 15 -13.42 8.67 -18.56
N ILE A 16 -12.87 9.56 -19.41
CA ILE A 16 -11.48 10.01 -19.28
C ILE A 16 -11.28 10.80 -17.98
N SER A 17 -12.22 11.66 -17.59
CA SER A 17 -12.13 12.39 -16.31
C SER A 17 -12.15 11.46 -15.10
N HIS A 18 -13.00 10.43 -15.10
CA HIS A 18 -13.03 9.43 -14.03
C HIS A 18 -11.71 8.64 -13.92
N LEU A 19 -11.07 8.28 -15.04
CA LEU A 19 -9.75 7.64 -15.03
C LEU A 19 -8.64 8.57 -14.52
N LEU A 20 -8.71 9.86 -14.84
CA LEU A 20 -7.75 10.85 -14.34
C LEU A 20 -7.88 11.03 -12.82
N GLU A 21 -9.10 11.01 -12.31
CA GLU A 21 -9.38 11.03 -10.89
C GLU A 21 -8.83 9.79 -10.18
N LEU A 22 -9.07 8.60 -10.73
CA LEU A 22 -8.50 7.34 -10.20
C LEU A 22 -6.97 7.43 -10.10
N ARG A 23 -6.31 7.91 -11.15
CA ARG A 23 -4.85 8.07 -11.18
C ARG A 23 -4.38 8.99 -10.05
N ASP A 24 -4.99 10.15 -9.89
CA ASP A 24 -4.57 11.12 -8.88
C ASP A 24 -4.76 10.58 -7.46
N ARG A 25 -5.90 9.91 -7.20
CA ARG A 25 -6.18 9.25 -5.92
C ARG A 25 -5.22 8.10 -5.64
N LEU A 26 -4.90 7.29 -6.65
CA LEU A 26 -3.93 6.20 -6.55
C LEU A 26 -2.54 6.73 -6.19
N LEU A 27 -2.08 7.81 -6.85
CA LEU A 27 -0.78 8.42 -6.54
C LEU A 27 -0.72 8.95 -5.12
N ARG A 28 -1.79 9.58 -4.63
CA ARG A 28 -1.90 10.06 -3.24
C ARG A 28 -1.90 8.91 -2.24
N ALA A 29 -2.66 7.84 -2.52
CA ALA A 29 -2.72 6.63 -1.70
C ALA A 29 -1.36 5.94 -1.59
N VAL A 30 -0.68 5.72 -2.72
CA VAL A 30 0.67 5.16 -2.77
C VAL A 30 1.65 6.07 -2.04
N GLY A 31 1.57 7.39 -2.26
CA GLY A 31 2.42 8.37 -1.57
C GLY A 31 2.27 8.32 -0.05
N ALA A 32 1.05 8.19 0.47
CA ALA A 32 0.79 8.07 1.91
C ALA A 32 1.40 6.79 2.50
N VAL A 33 1.25 5.65 1.82
CA VAL A 33 1.86 4.37 2.25
C VAL A 33 3.38 4.46 2.23
N LEU A 34 3.97 5.03 1.17
CA LEU A 34 5.42 5.18 1.06
C LEU A 34 5.97 6.12 2.14
N LEU A 35 5.28 7.21 2.44
CA LEU A 35 5.69 8.14 3.50
C LEU A 35 5.70 7.43 4.86
N LEU A 36 4.62 6.71 5.21
CA LEU A 36 4.58 5.92 6.44
C LEU A 36 5.64 4.82 6.46
N PHE A 37 5.85 4.14 5.33
CA PHE A 37 6.88 3.11 5.21
C PHE A 37 8.28 3.68 5.43
N LEU A 38 8.61 4.85 4.87
CA LEU A 38 9.91 5.49 5.09
C LEU A 38 10.12 5.85 6.57
N VAL A 39 9.05 6.18 7.30
CA VAL A 39 9.11 6.43 8.75
C VAL A 39 9.29 5.13 9.55
N THR A 40 8.64 4.04 9.16
CA THR A 40 8.70 2.76 9.89
C THR A 40 9.89 1.87 9.48
N ALA A 41 10.43 2.04 8.28
CA ALA A 41 11.53 1.21 7.74
C ALA A 41 12.80 1.17 8.62
N PRO A 42 13.26 2.28 9.24
CA PRO A 42 14.39 2.23 10.18
C PRO A 42 14.14 1.32 11.39
N PHE A 43 12.88 1.10 11.74
CA PHE A 43 12.44 0.29 12.88
C PHE A 43 11.98 -1.12 12.47
N ALA A 44 12.20 -1.53 11.22
CA ALA A 44 11.67 -2.77 10.68
C ALA A 44 12.07 -4.02 11.49
N ASN A 45 13.34 -4.12 11.91
CA ASN A 45 13.84 -5.24 12.71
C ASN A 45 13.15 -5.30 14.08
N THR A 46 13.09 -4.17 14.78
CA THR A 46 12.42 -4.07 16.08
C THR A 46 10.94 -4.42 15.98
N LEU A 47 10.25 -3.93 14.95
CA LEU A 47 8.84 -4.23 14.73
C LEU A 47 8.62 -5.73 14.47
N TYR A 48 9.50 -6.33 13.68
CA TYR A 48 9.47 -7.77 13.39
C TYR A 48 9.78 -8.61 14.64
N GLU A 49 10.73 -8.21 15.49
CA GLU A 49 11.03 -8.89 16.75
C GLU A 49 9.81 -8.92 17.68
N TYR A 50 9.06 -7.83 17.78
CA TYR A 50 7.81 -7.80 18.55
C TYR A 50 6.75 -8.77 17.99
N LEU A 51 6.66 -8.89 16.67
CA LEU A 51 5.77 -9.85 16.03
C LEU A 51 6.23 -11.31 16.23
N ALA A 52 7.54 -11.54 16.18
CA ALA A 52 8.12 -12.87 16.28
C ALA A 52 8.21 -13.37 17.73
N ALA A 53 8.25 -12.48 18.72
CA ALA A 53 8.31 -12.81 20.15
C ALA A 53 7.26 -13.85 20.61
N PRO A 54 5.95 -13.69 20.31
CA PRO A 54 4.95 -14.70 20.69
C PRO A 54 5.17 -16.04 19.98
N LEU A 55 5.62 -16.04 18.72
CA LEU A 55 5.94 -17.27 18.00
C LEU A 55 7.11 -17.98 18.68
N MET A 56 8.17 -17.25 19.03
CA MET A 56 9.34 -17.78 19.75
C MET A 56 8.99 -18.38 21.11
N SER A 57 8.00 -17.83 21.81
CA SER A 57 7.56 -18.32 23.12
C SER A 57 6.87 -19.69 23.10
N VAL A 58 6.38 -20.13 21.93
CA VAL A 58 5.66 -21.41 21.76
C VAL A 58 6.51 -22.47 21.04
N LEU A 59 7.77 -22.18 20.70
CA LEU A 59 8.66 -23.19 20.13
C LEU A 59 9.08 -24.20 21.22
N PRO A 60 9.10 -25.51 20.88
CA PRO A 60 9.69 -26.53 21.76
C PRO A 60 11.15 -26.20 22.06
N GLU A 61 11.60 -26.46 23.28
CA GLU A 61 13.01 -26.28 23.67
C GLU A 61 13.93 -27.00 22.69
N GLY A 62 14.84 -26.25 22.05
CA GLY A 62 15.81 -26.78 21.08
C GLY A 62 15.50 -26.50 19.59
N ASN A 63 14.31 -25.99 19.24
CA ASN A 63 14.05 -25.55 17.87
C ASN A 63 14.47 -24.08 17.68
N THR A 64 15.39 -23.86 16.74
CA THR A 64 15.78 -22.51 16.30
C THR A 64 14.97 -22.10 15.08
N MET A 65 14.75 -20.79 14.92
CA MET A 65 14.13 -20.26 13.73
C MET A 65 15.09 -20.44 12.55
N ILE A 66 14.80 -21.37 11.64
CA ILE A 66 15.60 -21.61 10.43
C ILE A 66 15.01 -20.77 9.29
N SER A 67 15.83 -19.87 8.72
CA SER A 67 15.45 -19.17 7.50
C SER A 67 15.58 -20.11 6.32
N THR A 68 14.45 -20.50 5.73
CA THR A 68 14.40 -21.35 4.52
C THR A 68 14.91 -20.62 3.27
N GLU A 69 14.92 -19.28 3.30
CA GLU A 69 15.38 -18.43 2.22
C GLU A 69 16.66 -17.69 2.63
N PRO A 70 17.71 -17.65 1.81
CA PRO A 70 18.98 -16.99 2.14
C PRO A 70 18.84 -15.47 2.27
N HIS A 71 17.80 -14.88 1.68
CA HIS A 71 17.50 -13.44 1.76
C HIS A 71 16.47 -13.10 2.86
N GLY A 72 15.88 -14.12 3.49
CA GLY A 72 14.82 -14.00 4.49
C GLY A 72 15.16 -13.02 5.63
N PRO A 73 16.34 -13.10 6.27
CA PRO A 73 16.69 -12.23 7.39
C PRO A 73 16.74 -10.74 7.02
N PHE A 74 16.97 -10.41 5.75
CA PHE A 74 16.96 -9.03 5.28
C PHE A 74 15.57 -8.58 4.85
N PHE A 75 14.87 -9.33 4.00
CA PHE A 75 13.62 -8.86 3.40
C PHE A 75 12.38 -9.03 4.29
N VAL A 76 12.37 -10.01 5.21
CA VAL A 76 11.19 -10.29 6.04
C VAL A 76 10.81 -9.07 6.92
N PRO A 77 11.76 -8.44 7.65
CA PRO A 77 11.46 -7.23 8.42
C PRO A 77 10.89 -6.10 7.55
N PHE A 78 11.47 -5.85 6.37
CA PHE A 78 10.97 -4.81 5.46
C PHE A 78 9.57 -5.12 4.90
N LYS A 79 9.29 -6.38 4.53
CA LYS A 79 7.95 -6.81 4.09
C LYS A 79 6.92 -6.56 5.19
N PHE A 80 7.29 -6.86 6.45
CA PHE A 80 6.42 -6.61 7.58
C PHE A 80 6.23 -5.10 7.84
N ALA A 81 7.30 -4.30 7.83
CA ALA A 81 7.21 -2.85 8.00
C ALA A 81 6.33 -2.19 6.93
N PHE A 82 6.40 -2.68 5.68
CA PHE A 82 5.53 -2.23 4.59
C PHE A 82 4.06 -2.61 4.82
N ALA A 83 3.79 -3.85 5.23
CA ALA A 83 2.44 -4.30 5.59
C ALA A 83 1.86 -3.48 6.76
N PHE A 84 2.68 -3.21 7.79
CA PHE A 84 2.31 -2.39 8.93
C PHE A 84 2.02 -0.94 8.52
N ALA A 85 2.90 -0.32 7.73
CA ALA A 85 2.68 1.03 7.21
C ALA A 85 1.38 1.12 6.39
N THR A 86 1.11 0.10 5.58
CA THR A 86 -0.14 -0.01 4.80
C THR A 86 -1.36 -0.14 5.72
N ALA A 87 -1.26 -0.94 6.78
CA ALA A 87 -2.33 -1.08 7.78
C ALA A 87 -2.61 0.25 8.52
N VAL A 88 -1.56 0.99 8.89
CA VAL A 88 -1.69 2.33 9.49
C VAL A 88 -2.28 3.33 8.49
N ALA A 89 -1.96 3.22 7.20
CA ALA A 89 -2.52 4.04 6.14
C ALA A 89 -4.00 3.76 5.84
N MET A 90 -4.57 2.66 6.35
CA MET A 90 -5.92 2.18 5.98
C MET A 90 -7.02 3.25 6.06
N PRO A 91 -7.12 4.10 7.11
CA PRO A 91 -8.17 5.12 7.16
C PRO A 91 -8.12 6.07 5.96
N TYR A 92 -6.91 6.44 5.53
CA TYR A 92 -6.70 7.30 4.37
C TYR A 92 -6.93 6.55 3.05
N LEU A 93 -6.47 5.31 2.94
CA LEU A 93 -6.69 4.47 1.76
C LEU A 93 -8.19 4.23 1.52
N LEU A 94 -8.93 3.91 2.57
CA LEU A 94 -10.38 3.72 2.52
C LEU A 94 -11.09 5.01 2.13
N TYR A 95 -10.66 6.17 2.65
CA TYR A 95 -11.20 7.46 2.24
C TYR A 95 -10.98 7.73 0.74
N GLN A 96 -9.76 7.53 0.24
CA GLN A 96 -9.45 7.73 -1.18
C GLN A 96 -10.26 6.81 -2.09
N LEU A 97 -10.44 5.55 -1.67
CA LEU A 97 -11.24 4.56 -2.38
C LEU A 97 -12.74 4.94 -2.37
N TRP A 98 -13.29 5.30 -1.21
CA TRP A 98 -14.71 5.63 -1.09
C TRP A 98 -15.07 6.88 -1.88
N ALA A 99 -14.25 7.92 -1.78
CA ALA A 99 -14.52 9.16 -2.48
C ALA A 99 -14.41 9.00 -4.01
N PHE A 100 -13.78 7.92 -4.53
CA PHE A 100 -13.79 7.59 -5.97
C PHE A 100 -15.10 6.90 -6.37
N VAL A 101 -15.63 6.03 -5.50
CA VAL A 101 -16.88 5.29 -5.75
C VAL A 101 -18.11 6.17 -5.61
N ALA A 102 -18.12 7.03 -4.59
CA ALA A 102 -19.18 7.99 -4.34
C ALA A 102 -18.55 9.39 -4.24
N PRO A 103 -18.21 10.01 -5.38
CA PRO A 103 -17.84 11.42 -5.41
C PRO A 103 -19.08 12.24 -4.99
N GLY A 104 -18.93 13.00 -3.90
CA GLY A 104 -19.92 13.98 -3.46
C GLY A 104 -19.80 15.28 -4.25
#